data_AF-A0A4U1FS98-F1
#
_entry.id   AF-A0A4U1FS98-F1
#
_cell.length_a   1.000
_cell.length_b   1.000
_cell.length_c   1.000
_cell.angle_alpha   90.00
_cell.angle_beta   90.00
_cell.angle_gamma   90.00
#
_symmetry.space_group_name_H-M   'P 1'
#
loop_
_entity.id
_entity.type
_entity.pdbx_description
1 polymer ?
#
loop_
_entity_poly.entity_id
_entity_poly.type
_entity_poly.pdbx_seq_one_letter_code
_entity_poly.pdbx_strand_id
1 'polypeptide(L)'
;NWLTELEIFAIIFSAAIHDYEHTGTTNNFHIQTRSDPAILYNDRSVLENHHLSAAYRLLQEDEEMNILINLSKDDWREFRTLVIEMVMATDMSCHFQQIKAMKTALQQPEAIEKPKALSLMLHTADISHPAKAWELHHRWTMSLLEEFFRQGDREAELGLPFSPLCDRKSTMVAQSQVGFIDFIVEPTFTVLTDMTEKILSPLIDETSQTGGTGQRSSSLNNISSADAKRSGVKSSGSEGSAPINNSVIPVDYKSFKATWTEVVHVNRERWRAKVPKEEKAKKEAEEKARLAAEEKQKEMEAKSQAEEGASGKAEKKASGEAKNQVNGTGTNQSDSPRGKNSKAEKSSGEKQQNGDLKDDKNKTDKKDQSNVRNDSKKTD
;
A
#
# COMPACT_ATOMS: atom_id res chain seq x y z
N ASN A 1 16.96 11.16 -21.61
CA ASN A 1 17.45 10.44 -22.80
C ASN A 1 17.28 8.92 -22.75
N TRP A 2 16.96 8.28 -21.61
CA TRP A 2 16.68 6.83 -21.59
C TRP A 2 15.22 6.47 -21.93
N LEU A 3 14.29 7.35 -21.55
CA LEU A 3 12.86 7.21 -21.83
C LEU A 3 12.49 7.89 -23.16
N THR A 4 11.53 7.30 -23.88
CA THR A 4 10.88 7.91 -25.04
C THR A 4 9.84 8.94 -24.60
N GLU A 5 9.38 9.79 -25.51
CA GLU A 5 8.31 10.77 -25.23
C GLU A 5 7.01 10.06 -24.82
N LEU A 6 6.69 8.93 -25.46
CA LEU A 6 5.51 8.12 -25.15
C LEU A 6 5.58 7.54 -23.72
N GLU A 7 6.74 7.04 -23.31
CA GLU A 7 6.96 6.50 -21.96
C GLU A 7 6.88 7.60 -20.88
N ILE A 8 7.41 8.79 -21.16
CA ILE A 8 7.29 9.96 -20.27
C ILE A 8 5.81 10.37 -20.14
N PHE A 9 5.10 10.44 -21.26
CA PHE A 9 3.67 10.74 -21.23
C PHE A 9 2.88 9.68 -20.45
N ALA A 10 3.19 8.39 -20.65
CA ALA A 10 2.56 7.29 -19.94
C ALA A 10 2.71 7.42 -18.42
N ILE A 11 3.92 7.67 -17.89
CA ILE A 11 4.09 7.76 -16.42
C ILE A 11 3.41 8.99 -15.82
N ILE A 12 3.38 10.12 -16.54
CA ILE A 12 2.65 11.32 -16.10
C ILE A 12 1.15 11.04 -16.07
N PHE A 13 0.63 10.40 -17.12
CA PHE A 13 -0.77 10.02 -17.19
C PHE A 13 -1.14 9.01 -16.09
N SER A 14 -0.34 7.96 -15.90
CA SER A 14 -0.53 6.99 -14.80
C SER A 14 -0.58 7.66 -13.44
N ALA A 15 0.37 8.56 -13.15
CA ALA A 15 0.39 9.30 -11.89
C ALA A 15 -0.89 10.14 -11.68
N ALA A 16 -1.44 10.71 -12.75
CA ALA A 16 -2.67 11.50 -12.68
C ALA A 16 -3.92 10.64 -12.40
N ILE A 17 -3.94 9.38 -12.84
CA ILE A 17 -5.14 8.53 -12.76
C ILE A 17 -5.07 7.43 -11.70
N HIS A 18 -3.91 7.18 -11.09
CA HIS A 18 -3.66 5.94 -10.32
C HIS A 18 -4.65 5.69 -9.18
N ASP A 19 -5.24 6.74 -8.59
CA ASP A 19 -6.24 6.69 -7.51
C ASP A 19 -7.62 7.27 -7.94
N TYR A 20 -7.93 7.29 -9.24
CA TYR A 20 -9.16 7.91 -9.73
C TYR A 20 -10.43 7.21 -9.19
N GLU A 21 -11.35 7.97 -8.59
CA GLU A 21 -12.55 7.47 -7.88
C GLU A 21 -12.25 6.60 -6.64
N HIS A 22 -11.11 6.80 -5.97
CA HIS A 22 -10.83 6.12 -4.69
C HIS A 22 -11.93 6.38 -3.64
N THR A 23 -12.35 5.31 -2.96
CA THR A 23 -13.51 5.30 -2.04
C THR A 23 -13.18 5.74 -0.62
N GLY A 24 -11.89 5.96 -0.36
CA GLY A 24 -11.34 6.21 0.96
C GLY A 24 -11.34 4.97 1.85
N THR A 25 -11.31 3.77 1.25
CA THR A 25 -11.24 2.48 1.95
C THR A 25 -10.34 1.52 1.19
N THR A 26 -9.74 0.55 1.87
CA THR A 26 -8.75 -0.37 1.27
C THR A 26 -9.37 -1.50 0.45
N ASN A 27 -8.55 -2.15 -0.39
CA ASN A 27 -8.91 -3.39 -1.09
C ASN A 27 -9.51 -4.45 -0.14
N ASN A 28 -8.93 -4.63 1.05
CA ASN A 28 -9.45 -5.59 2.03
C ASN A 28 -10.86 -5.23 2.52
N PHE A 29 -11.16 -3.94 2.73
CA PHE A 29 -12.51 -3.51 3.11
C PHE A 29 -13.53 -3.86 2.03
N HIS A 30 -13.19 -3.59 0.76
CA HIS A 30 -14.02 -3.93 -0.39
C HIS A 30 -14.32 -5.44 -0.49
N ILE A 31 -13.32 -6.28 -0.21
CA ILE A 31 -13.44 -7.76 -0.21
C ILE A 31 -14.32 -8.22 0.96
N GLN A 32 -14.05 -7.75 2.18
CA GLN A 32 -14.82 -8.15 3.38
C GLN A 32 -16.30 -7.76 3.28
N THR A 33 -16.59 -6.60 2.67
CA THR A 33 -17.95 -6.10 2.48
C THR A 33 -18.63 -6.60 1.20
N ARG A 34 -17.92 -7.35 0.35
CA ARG A 34 -18.41 -7.85 -0.95
C ARG A 34 -18.99 -6.75 -1.83
N SER A 35 -18.32 -5.61 -1.85
CA SER A 35 -18.68 -4.47 -2.70
C SER A 35 -18.68 -4.84 -4.19
N ASP A 36 -19.41 -4.08 -5.02
CA ASP A 36 -19.50 -4.34 -6.47
C ASP A 36 -18.12 -4.40 -7.16
N PRO A 37 -17.15 -3.50 -6.88
CA PRO A 37 -15.80 -3.63 -7.46
C PRO A 37 -15.08 -4.91 -7.06
N ALA A 38 -15.24 -5.38 -5.82
CA ALA A 38 -14.59 -6.62 -5.36
C ALA A 38 -15.11 -7.84 -6.13
N ILE A 39 -16.43 -7.91 -6.32
CA ILE A 39 -17.06 -8.97 -7.11
C ILE A 39 -16.65 -8.87 -8.59
N LEU A 40 -16.63 -7.67 -9.15
CA LEU A 40 -16.25 -7.44 -10.56
C LEU A 40 -14.81 -7.85 -10.85
N TYR A 41 -13.87 -7.50 -9.97
CA TYR A 41 -12.44 -7.77 -10.14
C TYR A 41 -11.96 -9.04 -9.42
N ASN A 42 -12.90 -9.85 -8.91
CA ASN A 42 -12.62 -11.14 -8.29
C ASN A 42 -11.55 -11.05 -7.18
N ASP A 43 -11.69 -10.05 -6.31
CA ASP A 43 -10.82 -9.77 -5.16
C ASP A 43 -9.34 -9.49 -5.49
N ARG A 44 -8.98 -9.22 -6.74
CA ARG A 44 -7.61 -8.94 -7.17
C ARG A 44 -7.42 -7.46 -7.48
N SER A 45 -6.55 -6.79 -6.73
CA SER A 45 -6.18 -5.37 -6.92
C SER A 45 -7.41 -4.53 -7.28
N VAL A 46 -8.41 -4.58 -6.39
CA VAL A 46 -9.79 -4.20 -6.67
C VAL A 46 -9.87 -2.73 -7.07
N LEU A 47 -9.20 -1.87 -6.32
CA LEU A 47 -9.15 -0.44 -6.53
C LEU A 47 -8.29 -0.09 -7.74
N GLU A 48 -7.11 -0.70 -7.90
CA GLU A 48 -6.20 -0.40 -9.02
C GLU A 48 -6.84 -0.76 -10.37
N ASN A 49 -7.56 -1.88 -10.44
CA ASN A 49 -8.37 -2.22 -11.61
C ASN A 49 -9.50 -1.20 -11.85
N HIS A 50 -10.16 -0.74 -10.77
CA HIS A 50 -11.22 0.26 -10.86
C HIS A 50 -10.68 1.59 -11.41
N HIS A 51 -9.58 2.11 -10.87
CA HIS A 51 -8.95 3.36 -11.29
C HIS A 51 -8.65 3.36 -12.80
N LEU A 52 -8.01 2.28 -13.28
CA LEU A 52 -7.75 2.08 -14.71
C LEU A 52 -9.03 2.02 -15.54
N SER A 53 -9.96 1.15 -15.16
CA SER A 53 -11.21 0.92 -15.90
C SER A 53 -12.05 2.20 -16.01
N ALA A 54 -12.22 2.91 -14.91
CA ALA A 54 -12.97 4.17 -14.85
C ALA A 54 -12.31 5.28 -15.68
N ALA A 55 -10.99 5.46 -15.57
CA ALA A 55 -10.27 6.47 -16.35
C ALA A 55 -10.37 6.21 -17.86
N TYR A 56 -10.22 4.97 -18.31
CA TYR A 56 -10.34 4.63 -19.73
C TYR A 56 -11.76 4.70 -20.27
N ARG A 57 -12.76 4.38 -19.43
CA ARG A 57 -14.16 4.55 -19.79
C ARG A 57 -14.51 6.02 -19.99
N LEU A 58 -14.03 6.91 -19.11
CA LEU A 58 -14.19 8.35 -19.29
C LEU A 58 -13.61 8.84 -20.63
N LEU A 59 -12.42 8.37 -21.01
CA LEU A 59 -11.80 8.69 -22.30
C LEU A 59 -12.57 8.13 -23.51
N GLN A 60 -13.37 7.08 -23.33
CA GLN A 60 -14.12 6.43 -24.42
C GLN A 60 -15.54 6.97 -24.59
N GLU A 61 -16.20 7.35 -23.49
CA GLU A 61 -17.59 7.80 -23.50
C GLU A 61 -17.75 9.22 -24.04
N ASP A 62 -16.74 10.08 -23.87
CA ASP A 62 -16.75 11.46 -24.33
C ASP A 62 -15.57 11.72 -25.29
N GLU A 63 -15.89 11.98 -26.56
CA GLU A 63 -14.89 12.25 -27.59
C GLU A 63 -14.11 13.55 -27.31
N GLU A 64 -14.71 14.53 -26.63
CA GLU A 64 -14.03 15.77 -26.24
C GLU A 64 -13.00 15.53 -25.12
N MET A 65 -13.16 14.45 -24.34
CA MET A 65 -12.24 14.06 -23.27
C MET A 65 -11.11 13.15 -23.77
N ASN A 66 -11.19 12.61 -24.98
CA ASN A 66 -10.23 11.64 -25.49
C ASN A 66 -8.91 12.30 -25.92
N ILE A 67 -8.07 12.64 -24.94
CA ILE A 67 -6.74 13.20 -25.16
C ILE A 67 -5.78 12.26 -25.92
N LEU A 68 -6.16 10.98 -26.09
CA LEU A 68 -5.36 9.95 -26.77
C LEU A 68 -5.77 9.73 -28.23
N ILE A 69 -6.77 10.46 -28.75
CA ILE A 69 -7.39 10.22 -30.06
C ILE A 69 -6.42 10.21 -31.25
N ASN A 70 -5.33 10.99 -31.16
CA ASN A 70 -4.35 11.14 -32.23
C ASN A 70 -3.16 10.16 -32.13
N LEU A 71 -3.12 9.30 -31.11
CA LEU A 71 -2.10 8.25 -31.04
C LEU A 71 -2.32 7.24 -32.17
N SER A 72 -1.23 6.76 -32.76
CA SER A 72 -1.32 5.62 -33.67
C SER A 72 -1.81 4.38 -32.94
N LYS A 73 -2.30 3.38 -33.67
CA LYS A 73 -2.78 2.13 -33.05
C LYS A 73 -1.68 1.41 -32.26
N ASP A 74 -0.43 1.49 -32.73
CA ASP A 74 0.70 0.85 -32.07
C ASP A 74 1.11 1.64 -30.83
N ASP A 75 1.20 2.97 -30.92
CA ASP A 75 1.51 3.84 -29.76
C ASP A 75 0.43 3.72 -28.68
N TRP A 76 -0.85 3.67 -29.05
CA TRP A 76 -1.95 3.50 -28.09
C TRP A 76 -1.85 2.16 -27.34
N ARG A 77 -1.48 1.08 -28.04
CA ARG A 77 -1.30 -0.24 -27.43
C ARG A 77 -0.14 -0.24 -26.45
N GLU A 78 1.02 0.31 -26.87
CA GLU A 78 2.20 0.43 -26.01
C GLU A 78 1.90 1.30 -24.78
N PHE A 79 1.35 2.49 -25.00
CA PHE A 79 0.93 3.41 -23.95
C PHE A 79 -0.01 2.74 -22.95
N ARG A 80 -1.06 2.06 -23.44
CA ARG A 80 -2.03 1.38 -22.58
C ARG A 80 -1.37 0.28 -21.75
N THR A 81 -0.50 -0.52 -22.35
CA THR A 81 0.24 -1.57 -21.64
C THR A 81 1.10 -0.98 -20.52
N LEU A 82 1.83 0.10 -20.79
CA LEU A 82 2.65 0.79 -19.79
C LEU A 82 1.80 1.35 -18.65
N VAL A 83 0.68 2.02 -18.97
CA VAL A 83 -0.21 2.61 -17.96
C VAL A 83 -0.81 1.55 -17.04
N ILE A 84 -1.30 0.44 -17.61
CA ILE A 84 -1.84 -0.66 -16.83
C ILE A 84 -0.77 -1.23 -15.90
N GLU A 85 0.43 -1.51 -16.39
CA GLU A 85 1.49 -2.09 -15.56
C GLU A 85 1.88 -1.16 -14.40
N MET A 86 2.01 0.14 -14.66
CA MET A 86 2.38 1.11 -13.63
C MET A 86 1.30 1.28 -12.55
N VAL A 87 0.03 1.45 -12.93
CA VAL A 87 -1.05 1.64 -11.95
C VAL A 87 -1.30 0.35 -11.16
N MET A 88 -1.26 -0.82 -11.80
CA MET A 88 -1.38 -2.08 -11.06
C MET A 88 -0.25 -2.29 -10.04
N ALA A 89 0.91 -1.68 -10.28
CA ALA A 89 2.05 -1.77 -9.38
C ALA A 89 1.97 -0.86 -8.15
N THR A 90 0.97 0.03 -8.04
CA THR A 90 0.73 0.82 -6.82
C THR A 90 0.01 0.02 -5.73
N ASP A 91 -0.55 -1.16 -6.07
CA ASP A 91 -1.13 -2.06 -5.07
C ASP A 91 -0.06 -2.49 -4.05
N MET A 92 -0.23 -2.04 -2.81
CA MET A 92 0.67 -2.33 -1.69
C MET A 92 0.81 -3.84 -1.39
N SER A 93 -0.12 -4.69 -1.83
CA SER A 93 0.02 -6.15 -1.72
C SER A 93 1.16 -6.70 -2.59
N CYS A 94 1.51 -6.01 -3.68
CA CYS A 94 2.60 -6.37 -4.58
C CYS A 94 3.97 -5.82 -4.13
N HIS A 95 3.99 -4.90 -3.16
CA HIS A 95 5.16 -4.13 -2.76
C HIS A 95 6.45 -4.97 -2.58
N PHE A 96 6.41 -5.99 -1.70
CA PHE A 96 7.61 -6.78 -1.41
C PHE A 96 8.06 -7.62 -2.60
N GLN A 97 7.13 -8.10 -3.43
CA GLN A 97 7.46 -8.82 -4.65
C GLN A 97 8.14 -7.90 -5.66
N GLN A 98 7.63 -6.68 -5.85
CA GLN A 98 8.21 -5.69 -6.74
C GLN A 98 9.63 -5.30 -6.31
N ILE A 99 9.83 -4.99 -5.02
CA ILE A 99 11.16 -4.66 -4.46
C ILE A 99 12.14 -5.82 -4.63
N LYS A 100 11.69 -7.06 -4.34
CA LYS A 100 12.53 -8.25 -4.51
C LYS A 100 12.91 -8.46 -5.97
N ALA A 101 11.96 -8.37 -6.89
CA ALA A 101 12.19 -8.55 -8.31
C ALA A 101 13.19 -7.53 -8.86
N MET A 102 13.08 -6.26 -8.47
CA MET A 102 14.03 -5.23 -8.88
C MET A 102 15.41 -5.47 -8.26
N LYS A 103 15.52 -5.80 -6.96
CA LYS A 103 16.80 -6.17 -6.34
C LYS A 103 17.51 -7.31 -7.08
N THR A 104 16.75 -8.32 -7.50
CA THR A 104 17.30 -9.41 -8.33
C THR A 104 17.77 -8.88 -9.67
N ALA A 105 16.97 -8.07 -10.37
CA ALA A 105 17.36 -7.48 -11.67
C ALA A 105 18.62 -6.61 -11.58
N LEU A 106 18.84 -5.90 -10.47
CA LEU A 106 20.04 -5.09 -10.26
C LEU A 106 21.33 -5.92 -10.19
N GLN A 107 21.25 -7.16 -9.71
CA GLN A 107 22.39 -8.08 -9.60
C GLN A 107 22.74 -8.74 -10.93
N GLN A 108 21.80 -8.75 -11.88
CA GLN A 108 21.98 -9.36 -13.18
C GLN A 108 22.68 -8.39 -14.15
N PRO A 109 23.48 -8.88 -15.12
CA PRO A 109 24.13 -8.04 -16.12
C PRO A 109 23.15 -7.42 -17.13
N GLU A 110 21.96 -8.00 -17.28
CA GLU A 110 20.93 -7.54 -18.21
C GLU A 110 20.45 -6.12 -17.91
N ALA A 111 20.00 -5.45 -18.98
CA ALA A 111 19.38 -4.14 -18.86
C ALA A 111 18.07 -4.23 -18.07
N ILE A 112 17.80 -3.23 -17.24
CA ILE A 112 16.54 -3.12 -16.52
C ILE A 112 15.41 -2.87 -17.53
N GLU A 113 14.36 -3.69 -17.47
CA GLU A 113 13.16 -3.50 -18.28
C GLU A 113 12.47 -2.19 -17.90
N LYS A 114 12.18 -1.36 -18.91
CA LYS A 114 11.55 -0.04 -18.71
C LYS A 114 10.22 -0.09 -17.96
N PRO A 115 9.27 -1.00 -18.26
CA PRO A 115 7.99 -1.04 -17.54
C PRO A 115 8.16 -1.28 -16.03
N LYS A 116 9.08 -2.17 -15.64
CA LYS A 116 9.42 -2.42 -14.22
C LYS A 116 10.06 -1.20 -13.55
N ALA A 117 10.92 -0.48 -14.27
CA ALA A 117 11.55 0.74 -13.76
C ALA A 117 10.53 1.85 -13.53
N LEU A 118 9.67 2.11 -14.52
CA LEU A 118 8.59 3.11 -14.44
C LEU A 118 7.59 2.76 -13.33
N SER A 119 7.24 1.48 -13.19
CA SER A 119 6.39 0.99 -12.11
C SER A 119 6.99 1.23 -10.72
N LEU A 120 8.29 0.96 -10.54
CA LEU A 120 8.96 1.28 -9.28
C LEU A 120 9.03 2.78 -9.03
N MET A 121 9.27 3.59 -10.07
CA MET A 121 9.27 5.05 -9.95
C MET A 121 7.91 5.58 -9.50
N LEU A 122 6.81 5.13 -10.11
CA LEU A 122 5.47 5.54 -9.72
C LEU A 122 5.14 5.07 -8.30
N HIS A 123 5.40 3.80 -7.99
CA HIS A 123 5.19 3.26 -6.64
C HIS A 123 5.95 4.05 -5.58
N THR A 124 7.22 4.39 -5.86
CA THR A 124 8.02 5.20 -4.94
C THR A 124 7.46 6.60 -4.77
N ALA A 125 6.96 7.21 -5.85
CA ALA A 125 6.37 8.55 -5.83
C ALA A 125 5.08 8.60 -5.00
N ASP A 126 4.24 7.57 -5.13
CA ASP A 126 3.00 7.38 -4.38
C ASP A 126 3.26 7.37 -2.86
N ILE A 127 4.20 6.54 -2.39
CA ILE A 127 4.56 6.47 -0.96
C ILE A 127 5.61 7.50 -0.50
N SER A 128 5.85 8.56 -1.27
CA SER A 128 7.03 9.42 -1.10
C SER A 128 6.96 10.48 -0.01
N HIS A 129 5.83 10.62 0.69
CA HIS A 129 5.62 11.70 1.65
C HIS A 129 6.61 11.69 2.84
N PRO A 130 7.15 10.56 3.34
CA PRO A 130 8.17 10.58 4.41
C PRO A 130 9.53 11.09 3.95
N ALA A 131 9.77 11.17 2.64
CA ALA A 131 10.95 11.78 2.04
C ALA A 131 10.72 13.28 1.68
N LYS A 132 9.71 13.93 2.28
CA LYS A 132 9.44 15.36 2.13
C LYS A 132 9.66 16.12 3.44
N ALA A 133 9.73 17.44 3.35
CA ALA A 133 9.82 18.31 4.53
C ALA A 133 8.74 17.95 5.56
N TRP A 134 9.10 18.03 6.84
CA TRP A 134 8.27 17.54 7.95
C TRP A 134 6.82 18.03 7.91
N GLU A 135 6.57 19.30 7.62
CA GLU A 135 5.21 19.84 7.59
C GLU A 135 4.33 19.15 6.55
N LEU A 136 4.89 18.87 5.37
CA LEU A 136 4.19 18.15 4.32
C LEU A 136 4.00 16.67 4.70
N HIS A 137 5.07 16.02 5.18
CA HIS A 137 4.99 14.64 5.65
C HIS A 137 3.92 14.46 6.72
N HIS A 138 3.94 15.31 7.75
CA HIS A 138 3.02 15.23 8.87
C HIS A 138 1.58 15.45 8.42
N ARG A 139 1.33 16.42 7.53
CA ARG A 139 0.00 16.66 6.96
C ARG A 139 -0.53 15.44 6.21
N TRP A 140 0.29 14.81 5.36
CA TRP A 140 -0.09 13.58 4.66
C TRP A 140 -0.37 12.44 5.63
N THR A 141 0.51 12.22 6.61
CA THR A 141 0.30 11.19 7.64
C THR A 141 -1.01 11.37 8.39
N MET A 142 -1.33 12.60 8.83
CA MET A 142 -2.60 12.86 9.53
C MET A 142 -3.82 12.66 8.63
N SER A 143 -3.72 13.01 7.34
CA SER A 143 -4.82 12.84 6.39
C SER A 143 -5.09 11.36 6.10
N LEU A 144 -4.04 10.57 5.89
CA LEU A 144 -4.13 9.12 5.69
C LEU A 144 -4.72 8.41 6.92
N LEU A 145 -4.27 8.78 8.13
CA LEU A 145 -4.80 8.17 9.35
C LEU A 145 -6.25 8.52 9.60
N GLU A 146 -6.68 9.74 9.30
CA GLU A 146 -8.10 10.10 9.38
C GLU A 146 -8.94 9.26 8.41
N GLU A 147 -8.43 8.94 7.22
CA GLU A 147 -9.10 8.00 6.30
C GLU A 147 -9.19 6.58 6.86
N PHE A 148 -8.09 6.03 7.40
CA PHE A 148 -8.10 4.73 8.09
C PHE A 148 -9.06 4.70 9.27
N PHE A 149 -9.13 5.78 10.05
CA PHE A 149 -10.06 5.86 11.18
C PHE A 149 -11.52 5.91 10.75
N ARG A 150 -11.83 6.60 9.64
CA ARG A 150 -13.18 6.56 9.06
C ARG A 150 -13.54 5.17 8.55
N GLN A 151 -12.59 4.44 7.95
CA GLN A 151 -12.80 3.04 7.60
C GLN A 151 -13.08 2.21 8.86
N GLY A 152 -12.28 2.36 9.91
CA GLY A 152 -12.47 1.63 11.17
C GLY A 152 -13.82 1.90 11.82
N ASP A 153 -14.29 3.14 11.80
CA ASP A 153 -15.64 3.47 12.30
C ASP A 153 -16.72 2.72 11.50
N ARG A 154 -16.60 2.65 10.17
CA ARG A 154 -17.51 1.84 9.31
C ARG A 154 -17.39 0.35 9.59
N GLU A 155 -16.17 -0.16 9.81
CA GLU A 155 -15.95 -1.57 10.18
C GLU A 155 -16.69 -1.90 11.49
N ALA A 156 -16.61 -1.01 12.49
CA ALA A 156 -17.32 -1.16 13.75
C ALA A 156 -18.85 -1.13 13.58
N GLU A 157 -19.38 -0.22 12.76
CA GLU A 157 -20.82 -0.14 12.44
C GLU A 157 -21.34 -1.42 11.77
N LEU A 158 -20.52 -2.04 10.92
CA LEU A 158 -20.83 -3.29 10.22
C LEU A 158 -20.56 -4.54 11.06
N GLY A 159 -20.04 -4.40 12.28
CA GLY A 159 -19.65 -5.52 13.14
C GLY A 159 -18.44 -6.30 12.62
N LEU A 160 -17.60 -5.68 11.80
CA LEU A 160 -16.35 -6.23 11.29
C LEU A 160 -15.20 -6.00 12.28
N PRO A 161 -14.17 -6.87 12.30
CA PRO A 161 -12.94 -6.58 13.02
C PRO A 161 -12.24 -5.37 12.39
N PHE A 162 -11.61 -4.54 13.23
CA PHE A 162 -10.81 -3.43 12.75
C PHE A 162 -9.62 -3.91 11.91
N SER A 163 -9.47 -3.32 10.73
CA SER A 163 -8.25 -3.45 9.94
C SER A 163 -7.05 -2.85 10.68
N PRO A 164 -5.81 -3.29 10.38
CA PRO A 164 -4.61 -2.71 10.97
C PRO A 164 -4.61 -1.18 10.85
N LEU A 165 -4.25 -0.48 11.94
CA LEU A 165 -4.20 0.99 12.05
C LEU A 165 -5.55 1.73 11.89
N CYS A 166 -6.68 1.02 11.73
CA CYS A 166 -7.99 1.66 11.53
C CYS A 166 -8.73 1.98 12.84
N ASP A 167 -8.26 1.46 13.99
CA ASP A 167 -8.84 1.83 15.29
C ASP A 167 -8.15 3.06 15.89
N ARG A 168 -8.85 4.21 15.87
CA ARG A 168 -8.37 5.48 16.45
C ARG A 168 -8.07 5.43 17.94
N LYS A 169 -8.54 4.42 18.68
CA LYS A 169 -8.32 4.28 20.14
C LYS A 169 -7.06 3.52 20.48
N SER A 170 -6.64 2.58 19.64
CA SER A 170 -5.51 1.69 19.93
C SER A 170 -4.27 1.94 19.06
N THR A 171 -4.44 2.65 17.94
CA THR A 171 -3.38 2.93 16.97
C THR A 171 -2.26 3.77 17.56
N MET A 172 -1.03 3.26 17.44
CA MET A 172 0.20 3.94 17.81
C MET A 172 0.81 4.60 16.58
N VAL A 173 0.45 5.87 16.35
CA VAL A 173 0.83 6.64 15.16
C VAL A 173 2.33 6.74 15.03
N ALA A 174 3.04 7.18 16.07
CA ALA A 174 4.48 7.40 15.96
C ALA A 174 5.23 6.09 15.68
N GLN A 175 4.85 5.02 16.38
CA GLN A 175 5.44 3.70 16.16
C GLN A 175 5.15 3.17 14.75
N SER A 176 3.91 3.34 14.25
CA SER A 176 3.54 2.91 12.90
C SER A 176 4.34 3.63 11.82
N GLN A 177 4.59 4.94 11.98
CA GLN A 177 5.35 5.73 11.01
C GLN A 177 6.84 5.37 11.01
N VAL A 178 7.43 5.08 12.17
CA VAL A 178 8.81 4.56 12.25
C VAL A 178 8.90 3.23 11.50
N GLY A 179 7.97 2.31 11.73
CA GLY A 179 7.93 1.04 11.03
C GLY A 179 7.73 1.20 9.53
N PHE A 180 6.82 2.06 9.10
CA PHE A 180 6.58 2.34 7.68
C PHE A 180 7.84 2.88 6.99
N ILE A 181 8.56 3.81 7.65
CA ILE A 181 9.82 4.33 7.13
C ILE A 181 10.88 3.24 7.01
N ASP A 182 11.12 2.48 8.09
CA ASP A 182 12.21 1.50 8.15
C ASP A 182 11.98 0.29 7.25
N PHE A 183 10.73 -0.16 7.08
CA PHE A 183 10.41 -1.40 6.36
C PHE A 183 9.87 -1.22 4.95
N ILE A 184 9.32 -0.04 4.61
CA ILE A 184 8.72 0.22 3.30
C ILE A 184 9.49 1.32 2.57
N VAL A 185 9.57 2.51 3.14
CA VAL A 185 10.06 3.71 2.43
C VAL A 185 11.56 3.64 2.16
N GLU A 186 12.39 3.42 3.20
CA GLU A 186 13.84 3.40 3.07
C GLU A 186 14.33 2.28 2.11
N PRO A 187 13.82 1.03 2.19
CA PRO A 187 14.13 0.00 1.20
C PRO A 187 13.72 0.38 -0.22
N THR A 188 12.57 1.02 -0.40
CA THR A 188 12.08 1.44 -1.73
C THR A 188 12.99 2.49 -2.36
N PHE A 189 13.27 3.57 -1.63
CA PHE A 189 14.14 4.64 -2.10
C PHE A 189 15.57 4.18 -2.38
N THR A 190 16.07 3.23 -1.58
CA THR A 190 17.37 2.59 -1.83
C THR A 190 17.38 1.87 -3.18
N VAL A 191 16.40 1.00 -3.43
CA VAL A 191 16.31 0.25 -4.69
C VAL A 191 16.07 1.18 -5.88
N LEU A 192 15.25 2.22 -5.73
CA LEU A 192 15.05 3.25 -6.76
C LEU A 192 16.38 3.94 -7.11
N THR A 193 17.18 4.29 -6.09
CA THR A 193 18.47 4.95 -6.29
C THR A 193 19.45 4.03 -7.01
N ASP A 194 19.57 2.78 -6.57
CA ASP A 194 20.47 1.79 -7.18
C ASP A 194 20.06 1.48 -8.64
N MET A 195 18.75 1.42 -8.91
CA MET A 195 18.22 1.29 -10.27
C MET A 195 18.55 2.50 -11.14
N THR A 196 18.38 3.71 -10.60
CA THR A 196 18.72 4.95 -11.30
C THR A 196 20.21 5.00 -11.61
N GLU A 197 21.07 4.63 -10.66
CA GLU A 197 22.52 4.56 -10.85
C GLU A 197 22.90 3.54 -11.94
N LYS A 198 22.31 2.32 -11.92
CA LYS A 198 22.57 1.29 -12.95
C LYS A 198 22.16 1.74 -14.35
N ILE A 199 21.05 2.46 -14.48
CA ILE A 199 20.55 2.97 -15.76
C ILE A 199 21.40 4.13 -16.27
N LEU A 200 21.77 5.08 -15.39
CA LEU A 200 22.40 6.34 -15.80
C LEU A 200 23.92 6.26 -15.91
N SER A 201 24.60 5.39 -15.14
CA SER A 201 26.07 5.34 -15.14
C SER A 201 26.68 5.11 -16.53
N PRO A 202 26.21 4.13 -17.34
CA PRO A 202 26.73 3.93 -18.69
C PRO A 202 26.51 5.14 -19.61
N LEU A 203 25.37 5.83 -19.45
CA LEU A 203 25.02 6.99 -20.28
C LEU A 203 25.90 8.22 -19.95
N ILE A 204 26.26 8.39 -18.68
CA ILE A 204 27.17 9.45 -18.23
C ILE A 204 28.60 9.18 -18.72
N ASP A 205 29.06 7.93 -18.66
CA ASP A 205 30.39 7.52 -19.11
C ASP A 205 30.53 7.70 -20.64
N GLU A 206 29.53 7.31 -21.43
CA GLU A 206 29.52 7.52 -22.89
C GLU A 206 29.57 9.00 -23.27
N THR A 207 28.83 9.86 -22.55
CA THR A 207 28.81 11.31 -22.79
C THR A 207 30.16 11.95 -22.44
N SER A 208 30.81 11.46 -21.36
CA SER A 208 32.13 11.93 -20.92
C SER A 208 33.25 11.52 -21.88
N GLN A 209 33.14 10.34 -22.50
CA GLN A 209 34.11 9.86 -23.50
C GLN A 209 33.95 10.56 -24.85
N THR A 210 32.71 10.83 -25.28
CA THR A 210 32.43 11.53 -26.56
C THR A 210 32.74 13.03 -26.51
N GLY A 211 32.73 13.65 -25.32
CA GLY A 211 33.20 15.03 -25.10
C GLY A 211 34.74 15.20 -25.15
N GLY A 212 35.51 14.11 -25.10
CA GLY A 212 36.98 14.13 -25.06
C GLY A 212 37.69 13.97 -26.42
N THR A 213 36.97 13.54 -27.47
CA THR A 213 37.57 13.21 -28.79
C THR A 213 36.74 13.78 -29.94
N GLY A 214 36.78 15.11 -30.12
CA GLY A 214 35.92 15.74 -31.12
C GLY A 214 36.26 17.16 -31.60
N GLN A 215 37.50 17.65 -31.43
CA GLN A 215 37.99 18.82 -32.18
C GLN A 215 39.29 18.45 -32.88
N ARG A 216 39.19 17.68 -33.97
CA ARG A 216 40.16 17.62 -35.07
C ARG A 216 39.59 16.83 -36.24
N SER A 217 38.90 17.55 -37.12
CA SER A 217 38.82 17.23 -38.55
C SER A 217 38.56 18.53 -39.29
N SER A 218 39.65 19.25 -39.56
CA SER A 218 39.73 20.20 -40.66
C SER A 218 40.16 19.42 -41.90
N SER A 219 39.32 19.35 -42.93
CA SER A 219 39.62 19.90 -44.26
C SER A 219 38.63 19.39 -45.32
N LEU A 220 37.88 20.34 -45.87
CA LEU A 220 37.76 20.65 -47.29
C LEU A 220 37.55 19.50 -48.29
N ASN A 221 36.40 19.53 -48.97
CA ASN A 221 36.43 19.38 -50.42
C ASN A 221 35.49 20.37 -51.11
N ASN A 222 36.08 21.04 -52.10
CA ASN A 222 35.54 22.08 -52.98
C ASN A 222 34.41 21.56 -53.87
N ILE A 223 33.36 22.39 -54.06
CA ILE A 223 32.78 22.63 -55.39
C ILE A 223 32.53 24.13 -55.52
N SER A 224 33.23 24.75 -56.48
CA SER A 224 32.97 26.10 -56.98
C SER A 224 32.05 26.01 -58.20
N SER A 225 31.08 26.90 -58.33
CA SER A 225 30.64 27.48 -59.60
C SER A 225 29.80 28.73 -59.32
N ALA A 226 30.13 29.79 -60.05
CA ALA A 226 29.68 31.16 -59.89
C ALA A 226 28.32 31.46 -60.53
N ASP A 227 27.79 32.64 -60.15
CA ASP A 227 26.83 33.51 -60.83
C ASP A 227 25.34 33.11 -60.94
N ALA A 228 24.51 33.77 -60.10
CA ALA A 228 23.31 34.46 -60.58
C ALA A 228 22.84 35.54 -59.57
N LYS A 229 22.41 36.67 -60.13
CA LYS A 229 22.17 37.97 -59.50
C LYS A 229 20.86 38.08 -58.70
N ARG A 230 20.92 38.96 -57.69
CA ARG A 230 19.91 39.93 -57.18
C ARG A 230 18.45 39.49 -57.01
N SER A 231 17.98 39.64 -55.76
CA SER A 231 16.84 40.53 -55.43
C SER A 231 16.80 40.76 -53.91
N GLY A 232 16.86 42.01 -53.49
CA GLY A 232 16.78 42.40 -52.08
C GLY A 232 15.36 42.84 -51.71
N VAL A 233 14.91 42.40 -50.53
CA VAL A 233 13.94 43.12 -49.70
C VAL A 233 14.39 42.95 -48.25
N LYS A 234 14.52 44.08 -47.54
CA LYS A 234 14.77 44.16 -46.10
C LYS A 234 13.45 44.43 -45.37
N SER A 235 13.16 43.64 -44.34
CA SER A 235 12.54 44.07 -43.07
C SER A 235 12.82 42.96 -42.03
N SER A 236 13.83 43.10 -41.18
CA SER A 236 13.81 43.74 -39.85
C SER A 236 12.94 42.98 -38.82
N GLY A 237 13.64 42.24 -37.94
CA GLY A 237 13.39 42.23 -36.49
C GLY A 237 12.38 41.23 -35.93
N SER A 238 12.82 40.05 -35.51
CA SER A 238 13.02 39.79 -34.08
C SER A 238 13.69 38.43 -33.88
N GLU A 239 14.81 38.48 -33.16
CA GLU A 239 15.71 37.40 -32.81
C GLU A 239 15.06 36.45 -31.79
N GLY A 240 15.52 35.20 -31.76
CA GLY A 240 15.40 34.39 -30.53
C GLY A 240 15.12 32.90 -30.63
N SER A 241 15.23 32.25 -31.79
CA SER A 241 15.25 30.77 -31.81
C SER A 241 16.66 30.29 -31.47
N ALA A 242 17.03 30.40 -30.20
CA ALA A 242 18.16 29.65 -29.68
C ALA A 242 17.90 28.15 -29.96
N PRO A 243 18.89 27.39 -30.46
CA PRO A 243 18.75 25.94 -30.48
C PRO A 243 18.52 25.51 -29.03
N ILE A 244 17.51 24.69 -28.79
CA ILE A 244 17.28 24.06 -27.49
C ILE A 244 18.52 23.22 -27.21
N ASN A 245 19.47 23.79 -26.49
CA ASN A 245 20.59 23.08 -25.93
C ASN A 245 19.99 22.09 -24.92
N ASN A 246 19.72 20.87 -25.36
CA ASN A 246 19.56 19.69 -24.50
C ASN A 246 20.91 19.38 -23.83
N SER A 247 21.47 20.35 -23.12
CA SER A 247 22.54 20.09 -22.16
C SER A 247 21.91 19.20 -21.11
N VAL A 248 22.20 17.91 -21.20
CA VAL A 248 21.85 16.93 -20.18
C VAL A 248 22.34 17.51 -18.87
N ILE A 249 21.41 18.00 -18.03
CA ILE A 249 21.75 18.39 -16.67
C ILE A 249 22.39 17.14 -16.08
N PRO A 250 23.66 17.20 -15.60
CA PRO A 250 24.28 16.03 -15.01
C PRO A 250 23.41 15.59 -13.84
N VAL A 251 22.71 14.47 -14.03
CA VAL A 251 21.78 13.94 -13.03
C VAL A 251 22.64 13.43 -11.88
N ASP A 252 22.70 14.22 -10.81
CA ASP A 252 23.46 13.89 -9.61
C ASP A 252 22.65 12.95 -8.72
N TYR A 253 22.69 11.66 -9.04
CA TYR A 253 22.07 10.62 -8.22
C TYR A 253 22.67 10.54 -6.80
N LYS A 254 23.89 11.05 -6.58
CA LYS A 254 24.51 11.12 -5.24
C LYS A 254 23.84 12.21 -4.40
N SER A 255 23.62 13.40 -4.99
CA SER A 255 22.84 14.46 -4.35
C SER A 255 21.40 14.02 -4.09
N PHE A 256 20.77 13.33 -5.05
CA PHE A 256 19.44 12.73 -4.85
C PHE A 256 19.43 11.78 -3.64
N LYS A 257 20.39 10.85 -3.58
CA LYS A 257 20.53 9.89 -2.46
C LYS A 257 20.70 10.59 -1.12
N ALA A 258 21.62 11.56 -1.05
CA ALA A 258 21.89 12.32 0.15
C ALA A 258 20.65 13.06 0.64
N THR A 259 19.93 13.71 -0.28
CA THR A 259 18.73 14.50 0.03
C THR A 259 17.63 13.66 0.66
N TRP A 260 17.21 12.57 0.01
CA TRP A 260 16.12 11.76 0.56
C TRP A 260 16.55 11.04 1.84
N THR A 261 17.82 10.59 1.93
CA THR A 261 18.35 9.90 3.11
C THR A 261 18.30 10.82 4.33
N GLU A 262 18.74 12.07 4.19
CA GLU A 262 18.71 13.06 5.27
C GLU A 262 17.27 13.35 5.71
N VAL A 263 16.37 13.62 4.76
CA VAL A 263 14.97 13.96 5.06
C VAL A 263 14.25 12.80 5.75
N VAL A 264 14.38 11.59 5.22
CA VAL A 264 13.78 10.37 5.81
C VAL A 264 14.34 10.13 7.22
N HIS A 265 15.65 10.28 7.41
CA HIS A 265 16.29 10.16 8.72
C HIS A 265 15.72 11.16 9.73
N VAL A 266 15.67 12.45 9.38
CA VAL A 266 15.14 13.51 10.25
C VAL A 266 13.69 13.24 10.61
N ASN A 267 12.85 12.86 9.64
CA ASN A 267 11.44 12.57 9.86
C ASN A 267 11.24 11.35 10.76
N ARG A 268 12.04 10.29 10.58
CA ARG A 268 12.03 9.12 11.44
C ARG A 268 12.39 9.46 12.88
N GLU A 269 13.44 10.24 13.10
CA GLU A 269 13.85 10.63 14.46
C GLU A 269 12.79 11.51 15.14
N ARG A 270 12.10 12.38 14.39
CA ARG A 270 10.94 13.14 14.90
C ARG A 270 9.81 12.23 15.36
N TRP A 271 9.53 11.14 14.64
CA TRP A 271 8.55 10.15 15.09
C TRP A 271 9.06 9.33 16.27
N ARG A 272 10.30 8.83 16.25
CA ARG A 272 10.90 8.09 17.36
C ARG A 272 10.86 8.87 18.67
N ALA A 273 11.13 10.18 18.63
CA ALA A 273 11.02 11.06 19.80
C ALA A 273 9.60 11.14 20.39
N LYS A 274 8.55 10.87 19.60
CA LYS A 274 7.16 10.87 20.05
C LYS A 274 6.70 9.53 20.63
N VAL A 275 7.37 8.41 20.31
CA VAL A 275 6.97 7.05 20.73
C VAL A 275 6.82 6.93 22.27
N PRO A 276 7.78 7.34 23.11
CA PRO A 276 7.65 7.17 24.56
C PRO A 276 6.46 7.92 25.15
N LYS A 277 6.16 9.11 24.60
CA LYS A 277 5.00 9.92 25.03
C LYS A 277 3.69 9.23 24.65
N GLU A 278 3.62 8.64 23.47
CA GLU A 278 2.46 7.89 23.00
C GLU A 278 2.23 6.61 23.82
N GLU A 279 3.29 5.86 24.12
CA GLU A 279 3.21 4.64 24.95
C GLU A 279 2.72 4.94 26.37
N LYS A 280 3.22 6.03 26.96
CA LYS A 280 2.76 6.48 28.28
C LYS A 280 1.29 6.86 28.25
N ALA A 281 0.85 7.64 27.26
CA ALA A 281 -0.55 8.05 27.12
C ALA A 281 -1.47 6.84 26.94
N LYS A 282 -1.04 5.83 26.17
CA LYS A 282 -1.80 4.57 26.00
C LYS A 282 -1.94 3.80 27.31
N LYS A 283 -0.84 3.61 28.05
CA LYS A 283 -0.87 2.94 29.37
C LYS A 283 -1.81 3.65 30.35
N GLU A 284 -1.76 4.98 30.40
CA GLU A 284 -2.65 5.79 31.25
C GLU A 284 -4.13 5.66 30.82
N ALA A 285 -4.41 5.59 29.51
CA ALA A 285 -5.76 5.38 29.00
C ALA A 285 -6.30 3.98 29.30
N GLU A 286 -5.48 2.94 29.15
CA GLU A 286 -5.80 1.56 29.49
C GLU A 286 -6.08 1.39 30.99
N GLU A 287 -5.26 2.01 31.85
CA GLU A 287 -5.47 2.01 33.29
C GLU A 287 -6.79 2.69 33.68
N LYS A 288 -7.07 3.88 33.12
CA LYS A 288 -8.36 4.57 33.33
C LYS A 288 -9.55 3.73 32.87
N ALA A 289 -9.45 3.07 31.72
CA ALA A 289 -10.49 2.20 31.21
C ALA A 289 -10.73 0.99 32.12
N ARG A 290 -9.66 0.39 32.67
CA ARG A 290 -9.76 -0.72 33.63
C ARG A 290 -10.48 -0.28 34.91
N LEU A 291 -10.07 0.84 35.51
CA LEU A 291 -10.70 1.37 36.72
C LEU A 291 -12.19 1.70 36.51
N ALA A 292 -12.55 2.30 35.36
CA ALA A 292 -13.93 2.58 35.01
C ALA A 292 -14.78 1.30 34.81
N ALA A 293 -14.18 0.23 34.27
CA ALA A 293 -14.85 -1.06 34.13
C ALA A 293 -15.10 -1.72 35.49
N GLU A 294 -14.13 -1.69 36.41
CA GLU A 294 -14.26 -2.19 37.78
C GLU A 294 -15.34 -1.43 38.56
N GLU A 295 -15.44 -0.11 38.39
CA GLU A 295 -16.47 0.72 39.02
C GLU A 295 -17.87 0.37 38.50
N LYS A 296 -18.04 0.25 37.17
CA LYS A 296 -19.31 -0.19 36.57
C LYS A 296 -19.73 -1.58 37.01
N GLN A 297 -18.77 -2.49 37.20
CA GLN A 297 -19.06 -3.83 37.70
C GLN A 297 -19.55 -3.78 39.16
N LYS A 298 -18.88 -3.00 40.02
CA LYS A 298 -19.32 -2.79 41.42
C LYS A 298 -20.70 -2.16 41.50
N GLU A 299 -21.03 -1.20 40.62
CA GLU A 299 -22.38 -0.62 40.55
C GLU A 299 -23.45 -1.63 40.12
N MET A 300 -23.14 -2.50 39.15
CA MET A 300 -24.05 -3.58 38.73
C MET A 300 -24.28 -4.60 39.85
N GLU A 301 -23.22 -4.99 40.55
CA GLU A 301 -23.29 -5.90 41.70
C GLU A 301 -24.08 -5.27 42.87
N ALA A 302 -23.93 -3.97 43.11
CA ALA A 302 -24.71 -3.26 44.11
C ALA A 302 -26.20 -3.16 43.75
N LYS A 303 -26.52 -2.95 42.46
CA LYS A 303 -27.91 -2.90 41.96
C LYS A 303 -28.60 -4.27 42.04
N SER A 304 -27.91 -5.36 41.68
CA SER A 304 -28.48 -6.70 41.78
C SER A 304 -28.74 -7.11 43.23
N GLN A 305 -27.84 -6.78 44.16
CA GLN A 305 -28.05 -7.01 45.60
C GLN A 305 -29.21 -6.18 46.18
N ALA A 306 -29.44 -4.97 45.67
CA ALA A 306 -30.58 -4.14 46.07
C ALA A 306 -31.93 -4.68 45.55
N GLU A 307 -31.97 -5.25 44.35
CA GLU A 307 -33.17 -5.88 43.78
C GLU A 307 -33.52 -7.20 44.49
N GLU A 308 -32.54 -8.04 44.84
CA GLU A 308 -32.77 -9.24 45.67
C GLU A 308 -33.25 -8.88 47.09
N GLY A 309 -32.73 -7.80 47.67
CA GLY A 309 -33.17 -7.28 48.97
C GLY A 309 -34.59 -6.71 48.98
N ALA A 310 -35.10 -6.22 47.83
CA ALA A 310 -36.48 -5.74 47.68
C ALA A 310 -37.48 -6.89 47.49
N SER A 311 -37.10 -7.94 46.75
CA SER A 311 -37.90 -9.17 46.59
C SER A 311 -38.07 -9.93 47.92
N GLY A 312 -37.02 -10.03 48.74
CA GLY A 312 -37.07 -10.68 50.06
C GLY A 312 -37.91 -9.97 51.13
N LYS A 313 -38.35 -8.72 50.88
CA LYS A 313 -39.28 -7.98 51.76
C LYS A 313 -40.76 -8.14 51.38
N ALA A 314 -41.06 -8.65 50.18
CA ALA A 314 -42.44 -8.95 49.78
C ALA A 314 -42.95 -10.30 50.33
N GLU A 315 -42.06 -11.28 50.55
CA GLU A 315 -42.45 -12.60 51.08
C GLU A 315 -42.61 -12.68 52.60
N LYS A 316 -42.20 -11.65 53.36
CA LYS A 316 -42.34 -11.63 54.83
C LYS A 316 -43.62 -10.97 55.37
N LYS A 317 -44.62 -10.72 54.53
CA LYS A 317 -45.91 -10.12 54.94
C LYS A 317 -47.14 -11.00 54.73
N ALA A 318 -46.98 -12.30 54.48
CA ALA A 318 -48.09 -13.24 54.40
C ALA A 318 -47.79 -14.53 55.18
N SER A 319 -47.71 -14.44 56.51
CA SER A 319 -47.86 -15.64 57.37
C SER A 319 -48.67 -15.27 58.62
N GLY A 320 -49.97 -15.09 58.42
CA GLY A 320 -50.98 -15.02 59.47
C GLY A 320 -52.12 -15.98 59.12
N GLU A 321 -52.27 -17.00 59.96
CA GLU A 321 -53.47 -17.84 60.14
C GLU A 321 -53.93 -18.78 59.02
N ALA A 322 -53.82 -20.10 59.27
CA ALA A 322 -55.01 -20.97 59.39
C ALA A 322 -54.62 -22.42 59.75
N LYS A 323 -55.37 -22.98 60.69
CA LYS A 323 -55.29 -24.34 61.24
C LYS A 323 -55.87 -25.38 60.28
N ASN A 324 -55.37 -26.61 60.44
CA ASN A 324 -55.93 -27.91 60.05
C ASN A 324 -57.48 -27.96 59.97
N GLN A 325 -58.03 -28.62 58.94
CA GLN A 325 -58.66 -29.96 59.09
C GLN A 325 -59.31 -30.52 57.79
N VAL A 326 -59.05 -31.81 57.56
CA VAL A 326 -59.97 -32.89 57.15
C VAL A 326 -60.33 -33.11 55.66
N ASN A 327 -59.84 -34.28 55.19
CA ASN A 327 -60.41 -35.35 54.34
C ASN A 327 -61.58 -35.08 53.37
N GLY A 328 -61.47 -35.70 52.18
CA GLY A 328 -62.65 -36.21 51.47
C GLY A 328 -62.47 -36.53 49.98
N THR A 329 -61.97 -37.73 49.68
CA THR A 329 -62.44 -38.69 48.64
C THR A 329 -62.97 -38.26 47.25
N GLY A 330 -62.43 -38.92 46.21
CA GLY A 330 -63.16 -39.39 45.02
C GLY A 330 -62.69 -38.81 43.67
N THR A 331 -61.81 -39.50 42.92
CA THR A 331 -62.08 -40.25 41.65
C THR A 331 -62.61 -39.37 40.49
N ASN A 332 -62.07 -39.33 39.27
CA ASN A 332 -61.41 -40.35 38.45
C ASN A 332 -60.83 -39.73 37.15
N GLN A 333 -59.82 -40.42 36.58
CA GLN A 333 -59.49 -40.56 35.13
C GLN A 333 -59.05 -39.30 34.34
N SER A 334 -58.14 -39.33 33.36
CA SER A 334 -57.21 -40.33 32.82
C SER A 334 -56.25 -39.59 31.85
N ASP A 335 -55.17 -40.29 31.47
CA ASP A 335 -54.41 -40.15 30.23
C ASP A 335 -53.14 -39.26 30.11
N SER A 336 -52.00 -39.97 30.28
CA SER A 336 -50.93 -40.15 29.27
C SER A 336 -49.83 -39.06 29.12
N PRO A 337 -48.63 -39.39 28.57
CA PRO A 337 -47.50 -39.86 29.37
C PRO A 337 -46.20 -39.05 29.16
N ARG A 338 -45.29 -39.18 30.14
CA ARG A 338 -43.95 -38.58 30.15
C ARG A 338 -42.92 -39.62 29.67
N GLY A 339 -42.37 -39.41 28.48
CA GLY A 339 -41.19 -40.12 27.96
C GLY A 339 -39.89 -39.45 28.43
N LYS A 340 -39.00 -40.24 29.03
CA LYS A 340 -37.67 -39.86 29.54
C LYS A 340 -36.59 -39.94 28.45
N ASN A 341 -35.64 -39.01 28.54
CA ASN A 341 -34.18 -39.10 28.40
C ASN A 341 -33.51 -39.90 27.27
N SER A 342 -32.58 -39.20 26.60
CA SER A 342 -31.18 -39.63 26.41
C SER A 342 -30.34 -38.43 25.93
N LYS A 343 -29.34 -37.98 26.71
CA LYS A 343 -27.87 -38.17 26.51
C LYS A 343 -27.29 -37.55 25.22
N ALA A 344 -26.38 -36.58 25.40
CA ALA A 344 -25.24 -36.24 24.53
C ALA A 344 -24.20 -35.54 25.43
N GLU A 345 -23.14 -36.22 25.87
CA GLU A 345 -21.81 -36.35 25.27
C GLU A 345 -20.98 -35.05 25.23
N LYS A 346 -19.84 -35.13 25.94
CA LYS A 346 -18.75 -34.16 26.01
C LYS A 346 -17.80 -34.38 24.82
N SER A 347 -17.27 -33.32 24.23
CA SER A 347 -15.92 -33.36 23.65
C SER A 347 -15.14 -32.10 24.03
N SER A 348 -13.90 -32.36 24.42
CA SER A 348 -12.84 -31.48 24.89
C SER A 348 -12.32 -30.52 23.82
N GLY A 349 -11.82 -29.37 24.28
CA GLY A 349 -11.16 -28.38 23.45
C GLY A 349 -9.66 -28.59 23.27
N GLU A 350 -9.08 -27.83 22.35
CA GLU A 350 -7.65 -27.58 22.24
C GLU A 350 -7.39 -26.08 22.10
N LYS A 351 -6.49 -25.60 22.97
CA LYS A 351 -5.81 -24.30 22.92
C LYS A 351 -4.57 -24.46 22.05
N GLN A 352 -4.20 -23.45 21.27
CA GLN A 352 -2.80 -23.23 20.89
C GLN A 352 -2.40 -21.77 21.10
N GLN A 353 -1.27 -21.62 21.79
CA GLN A 353 -0.57 -20.38 22.14
C GLN A 353 0.66 -20.21 21.23
N ASN A 354 1.05 -18.94 21.05
CA ASN A 354 2.32 -18.45 20.50
C ASN A 354 3.58 -19.01 21.20
N GLY A 355 4.71 -19.00 20.46
CA GLY A 355 6.07 -19.07 21.02
C GLY A 355 7.18 -18.91 19.97
N ASP A 356 8.04 -17.91 20.17
CA ASP A 356 9.17 -17.42 19.38
C ASP A 356 10.43 -18.33 19.31
N LEU A 357 11.19 -18.13 18.20
CA LEU A 357 12.66 -18.11 18.00
C LEU A 357 13.60 -19.16 18.63
N LYS A 358 14.43 -19.79 17.78
CA LYS A 358 15.91 -19.75 17.85
C LYS A 358 16.61 -20.42 16.65
N ASP A 359 17.67 -19.76 16.19
CA ASP A 359 18.71 -20.23 15.28
C ASP A 359 19.42 -21.50 15.78
N ASP A 360 19.81 -22.40 14.88
CA ASP A 360 21.18 -22.93 14.92
C ASP A 360 21.71 -23.46 13.57
N LYS A 361 23.01 -23.22 13.44
CA LYS A 361 23.92 -23.42 12.29
C LYS A 361 23.85 -24.80 11.65
N ASN A 362 23.91 -24.84 10.31
CA ASN A 362 24.33 -26.04 9.59
C ASN A 362 25.71 -25.85 8.95
N LYS A 363 26.61 -26.78 9.28
CA LYS A 363 28.00 -26.85 8.82
C LYS A 363 28.09 -27.41 7.41
N THR A 364 28.97 -26.79 6.64
CA THR A 364 29.66 -27.30 5.44
C THR A 364 30.31 -28.66 5.65
N ASP A 365 30.18 -29.57 4.67
CA ASP A 365 31.32 -30.34 4.15
C ASP A 365 31.03 -30.97 2.77
N LYS A 366 31.88 -30.57 1.81
CA LYS A 366 32.63 -31.39 0.83
C LYS A 366 31.93 -32.35 -0.17
N LYS A 367 32.14 -31.98 -1.44
CA LYS A 367 33.00 -32.63 -2.47
C LYS A 367 32.37 -33.45 -3.62
N ASP A 368 33.08 -33.28 -4.74
CA ASP A 368 33.24 -34.10 -5.94
C ASP A 368 32.11 -34.03 -6.98
N GLN A 369 32.32 -33.29 -8.08
CA GLN A 369 33.07 -33.64 -9.30
C GLN A 369 32.32 -34.58 -10.26
N SER A 370 32.06 -34.01 -11.44
CA SER A 370 32.19 -34.61 -12.77
C SER A 370 31.00 -35.35 -13.40
N ASN A 371 30.89 -35.06 -14.70
CA ASN A 371 30.34 -35.84 -15.81
C ASN A 371 28.91 -35.62 -16.33
N VAL A 372 28.85 -34.80 -17.39
CA VAL A 372 28.62 -35.22 -18.80
C VAL A 372 27.23 -35.76 -19.19
N ARG A 373 26.66 -35.03 -20.17
CA ARG A 373 25.77 -35.39 -21.30
C ARG A 373 24.26 -35.56 -21.10
N ASN A 374 23.57 -34.82 -22.00
CA ASN A 374 22.41 -35.18 -22.82
C ASN A 374 21.37 -36.14 -22.22
N ASP A 375 20.11 -35.70 -22.16
CA ASP A 375 19.20 -36.00 -23.28
C ASP A 375 17.88 -35.24 -23.22
N SER A 376 17.28 -35.15 -24.41
CA SER A 376 16.02 -34.49 -24.74
C SER A 376 14.80 -35.36 -24.41
N LYS A 377 13.69 -34.76 -23.97
CA LYS A 377 12.25 -35.16 -24.12
C LYS A 377 11.42 -34.22 -23.22
N LYS A 378 10.56 -33.31 -23.70
CA LYS A 378 9.28 -33.42 -24.45
C LYS A 378 8.21 -34.27 -23.73
N THR A 379 7.01 -33.68 -23.66
CA THR A 379 5.66 -34.14 -23.19
C THR A 379 5.45 -34.14 -21.67
N ASP A 380 4.38 -33.56 -21.09
CA ASP A 380 3.04 -33.19 -21.59
C ASP A 380 2.61 -31.75 -21.25
#